data_AF-A0A2M7C1H1-F1
#
_entry.id   AF-A0A2M7C1H1-F1
#
_cell.length_a   1.000
_cell.length_b   1.000
_cell.length_c   1.000
_cell.angle_alpha   90.00
_cell.angle_beta   90.00
_cell.angle_gamma   90.00
#
_symmetry.space_group_name_H-M   'P 1'
#
loop_
_entity.id
_entity.type
_entity.pdbx_description
1 polymer ?
#
loop_
_entity_poly.entity_id
_entity_poly.type
_entity_poly.pdbx_seq_one_letter_code
_entity_poly.pdbx_strand_id
1 'polypeptide(L)'
;MKNLSHHLASLSVTAWVGSLWAIGYLAVPVLFYAQPDRQLAGFLAGQMFVKAGYLGMICGTYLLAYYLAQSGRAALRQGVFWAIASMLMITLIIQLGIQPAMNDLKVQALPLDVMNSALAGRFKRLHGISSIAYLLESMLGIYLLIKINYFNII
;
A
#
# COMPACT_ATOMS: atom_id res chain seq x y z
N MET A 1 -5.82 -8.45 29.24
CA MET A 1 -6.14 -7.79 27.95
C MET A 1 -4.93 -7.25 27.18
N LYS A 2 -3.83 -6.81 27.84
CA LYS A 2 -2.62 -6.26 27.16
C LYS A 2 -2.02 -7.17 26.07
N ASN A 3 -2.11 -8.49 26.22
CA ASN A 3 -1.60 -9.43 25.22
C ASN A 3 -2.42 -9.42 23.92
N LEU A 4 -3.76 -9.27 24.01
CA LEU A 4 -4.62 -9.31 22.83
C LEU A 4 -4.36 -8.12 21.89
N SER A 5 -4.23 -6.92 22.45
CA SER A 5 -3.92 -5.71 21.66
C SER A 5 -2.54 -5.80 20.99
N HIS A 6 -1.56 -6.43 21.66
CA HIS A 6 -0.24 -6.64 21.08
C HIS A 6 -0.27 -7.62 19.91
N HIS A 7 -0.99 -8.74 20.05
CA HIS A 7 -1.19 -9.68 18.95
C HIS A 7 -1.94 -9.06 17.77
N LEU A 8 -2.98 -8.26 18.04
CA LEU A 8 -3.71 -7.54 16.99
C LEU A 8 -2.83 -6.52 16.25
N ALA A 9 -1.93 -5.83 16.95
CA ALA A 9 -0.95 -4.94 16.32
C ALA A 9 0.00 -5.72 15.41
N SER A 10 0.53 -6.85 15.87
CA SER A 10 1.39 -7.72 15.06
C SER A 10 0.64 -8.26 13.82
N LEU A 11 -0.58 -8.74 13.99
CA LEU A 11 -1.43 -9.20 12.87
C LEU A 11 -1.72 -8.07 11.88
N SER A 12 -1.95 -6.84 12.36
CA SER A 12 -2.20 -5.68 11.50
C SER A 12 -0.99 -5.34 10.63
N VAL A 13 0.22 -5.39 11.20
CA VAL A 13 1.45 -5.18 10.42
C VAL A 13 1.65 -6.29 9.40
N THR A 14 1.48 -7.55 9.82
CA THR A 14 1.60 -8.70 8.92
C THR A 14 0.58 -8.64 7.78
N ALA A 15 -0.67 -8.28 8.07
CA ALA A 15 -1.72 -8.15 7.06
C ALA A 15 -1.41 -7.02 6.06
N TRP A 16 -1.02 -5.84 6.55
CA TRP A 16 -0.72 -4.71 5.67
C TRP A 16 0.52 -4.97 4.81
N VAL A 17 1.67 -5.29 5.43
CA VAL A 17 2.93 -5.52 4.71
C VAL A 17 2.84 -6.75 3.82
N GLY A 18 2.23 -7.83 4.31
CA GLY A 18 1.99 -9.05 3.53
C GLY A 18 1.12 -8.78 2.30
N SER A 19 0.05 -7.99 2.44
CA SER A 19 -0.80 -7.62 1.30
C SER A 19 -0.04 -6.77 0.27
N LEU A 20 0.81 -5.83 0.71
CA LEU A 20 1.61 -5.01 -0.19
C LEU A 20 2.51 -5.90 -1.06
N TRP A 21 3.18 -6.88 -0.47
CA TRP A 21 4.10 -7.72 -1.22
C TRP A 21 3.37 -8.74 -2.10
N ALA A 22 2.35 -9.39 -1.53
CA ALA A 22 1.57 -10.40 -2.26
C ALA A 22 0.88 -9.79 -3.49
N ILE A 23 0.37 -8.57 -3.40
CA ILE A 23 -0.34 -7.93 -4.52
C ILE A 23 0.67 -7.30 -5.49
N GLY A 24 1.57 -6.46 -4.99
CA GLY A 24 2.46 -5.66 -5.84
C GLY A 24 3.56 -6.45 -6.55
N TYR A 25 4.11 -7.48 -5.90
CA TYR A 25 5.29 -8.20 -6.41
C TYR A 25 4.99 -9.63 -6.89
N LEU A 26 3.82 -10.17 -6.58
CA LEU A 26 3.45 -11.53 -6.99
C LEU A 26 2.18 -11.54 -7.84
N ALA A 27 1.04 -11.18 -7.26
CA ALA A 27 -0.24 -11.39 -7.93
C ALA A 27 -0.41 -10.52 -9.18
N VAL A 28 -0.04 -9.24 -9.13
CA VAL A 28 -0.14 -8.35 -10.30
C VAL A 28 0.80 -8.78 -11.43
N PRO A 29 2.10 -9.07 -11.20
CA PRO A 29 2.98 -9.61 -12.24
C PRO A 29 2.46 -10.92 -12.86
N VAL A 30 2.02 -11.87 -12.03
CA VAL A 30 1.43 -13.13 -12.51
C VAL A 30 0.19 -12.87 -13.36
N LEU A 31 -0.65 -11.91 -12.97
CA LEU A 31 -1.86 -11.56 -13.69
C LEU A 31 -1.56 -10.99 -15.09
N PHE A 32 -0.59 -10.07 -15.19
CA PHE A 32 -0.17 -9.52 -16.49
C PHE A 32 0.56 -10.54 -17.38
N TYR A 33 1.18 -11.57 -16.78
CA TYR A 33 1.78 -12.67 -17.52
C TYR A 33 0.73 -13.65 -18.04
N ALA A 34 -0.23 -14.04 -17.19
CA ALA A 34 -1.19 -15.10 -17.49
C ALA A 34 -2.43 -14.63 -18.27
N GLN A 35 -2.76 -13.33 -18.24
CA GLN A 35 -3.94 -12.77 -18.90
C GLN A 35 -3.59 -12.20 -20.29
N PRO A 36 -4.13 -12.75 -21.40
CA PRO A 36 -3.89 -12.21 -22.75
C PRO A 36 -4.43 -10.78 -22.93
N ASP A 37 -5.56 -10.46 -22.29
CA ASP A 37 -6.13 -9.12 -22.30
C ASP A 37 -5.45 -8.22 -21.25
N ARG A 38 -4.52 -7.38 -21.70
CA ARG A 38 -3.80 -6.44 -20.82
C ARG A 38 -4.69 -5.37 -20.22
N GLN A 39 -5.80 -5.01 -20.86
CA GLN A 39 -6.75 -4.04 -20.32
C GLN A 39 -7.47 -4.65 -19.13
N LEU A 40 -7.95 -5.90 -19.27
CA LEU A 40 -8.56 -6.65 -18.17
C LEU A 40 -7.56 -6.89 -17.02
N ALA A 41 -6.32 -7.26 -17.33
CA ALA A 41 -5.26 -7.41 -16.32
C ALA A 41 -5.03 -6.10 -15.53
N GLY A 42 -4.97 -4.97 -16.23
CA GLY A 42 -4.82 -3.66 -15.62
C GLY A 42 -6.02 -3.17 -14.83
N PHE A 43 -7.24 -3.59 -15.18
CA PHE A 43 -8.46 -3.35 -14.39
C PHE A 43 -8.44 -4.15 -13.09
N LEU A 44 -8.19 -5.45 -13.18
CA LEU A 44 -8.12 -6.34 -12.03
C LEU A 44 -6.98 -5.96 -11.08
N ALA A 45 -5.79 -5.64 -11.60
CA ALA A 45 -4.68 -5.13 -10.80
C ALA A 45 -5.07 -3.87 -10.02
N GLY A 46 -5.76 -2.92 -10.67
CA GLY A 46 -6.32 -1.74 -10.02
C GLY A 46 -7.25 -2.10 -8.86
N GLN A 47 -8.19 -3.03 -9.06
CA GLN A 47 -9.09 -3.48 -8.00
C GLN A 47 -8.35 -4.14 -6.82
N MET A 48 -7.28 -4.89 -7.08
CA MET A 48 -6.46 -5.49 -6.03
C MET A 48 -5.76 -4.40 -5.20
N PHE A 49 -5.15 -3.40 -5.86
CA PHE A 49 -4.52 -2.28 -5.16
C PHE A 49 -5.53 -1.43 -4.37
N VAL A 50 -6.74 -1.19 -4.89
CA VAL A 50 -7.80 -0.48 -4.16
C VAL A 50 -8.11 -1.20 -2.84
N LYS A 51 -8.32 -2.53 -2.90
CA LYS A 51 -8.63 -3.34 -1.70
C LYS A 51 -7.46 -3.39 -0.72
N ALA A 52 -6.24 -3.54 -1.23
CA ALA A 52 -5.02 -3.48 -0.43
C ALA A 52 -4.87 -2.13 0.27
N GLY A 53 -5.16 -1.03 -0.43
CA GLY A 53 -5.12 0.32 0.12
C GLY A 53 -6.11 0.51 1.26
N TYR A 54 -7.34 0.01 1.13
CA TYR A 54 -8.31 0.03 2.23
C TYR A 54 -7.85 -0.77 3.45
N LEU A 55 -7.30 -1.97 3.23
CA LEU A 55 -6.70 -2.76 4.31
C LEU A 55 -5.56 -1.99 5.00
N GLY A 56 -4.66 -1.39 4.22
CA GLY A 56 -3.57 -0.56 4.73
C GLY A 56 -4.03 0.65 5.53
N MET A 57 -5.09 1.34 5.07
CA MET A 57 -5.67 2.46 5.81
C MET A 57 -6.25 2.03 7.16
N ILE A 58 -6.96 0.90 7.21
CA ILE A 58 -7.51 0.34 8.45
C ILE A 58 -6.37 -0.05 9.41
N CYS A 59 -5.40 -0.83 8.92
CA CYS A 59 -4.25 -1.28 9.71
C CYS A 59 -3.40 -0.10 10.22
N GLY A 60 -3.06 0.84 9.35
CA GLY A 60 -2.26 2.01 9.71
C GLY A 60 -2.93 2.90 10.75
N THR A 61 -4.23 3.18 10.58
CA THR A 61 -5.00 3.97 11.55
C THR A 61 -5.05 3.28 12.91
N TYR A 62 -5.32 1.96 12.93
CA TYR A 62 -5.33 1.17 14.14
C TYR A 62 -3.95 1.18 14.84
N LEU A 63 -2.87 1.00 14.09
CA LEU A 63 -1.51 0.96 14.63
C LEU A 63 -1.09 2.30 15.24
N LEU A 64 -1.40 3.43 14.59
CA LEU A 64 -1.13 4.75 15.17
C LEU A 64 -1.90 4.96 16.48
N ALA A 65 -3.17 4.58 16.51
CA ALA A 65 -3.99 4.65 17.72
C ALA A 65 -3.43 3.75 18.84
N TYR A 66 -3.00 2.54 18.50
CA TYR A 66 -2.38 1.59 19.44
C TYR A 66 -1.10 2.15 20.07
N TYR A 67 -0.16 2.65 19.27
CA TYR A 67 1.10 3.22 19.79
C TYR A 67 0.85 4.47 20.63
N LEU A 68 -0.09 5.33 20.22
CA LEU A 68 -0.45 6.52 20.99
C LEU A 68 -1.14 6.16 22.32
N ALA A 69 -2.02 5.15 22.33
CA ALA A 69 -2.66 4.67 23.55
C ALA A 69 -1.66 4.02 24.53
N GLN A 70 -0.63 3.33 24.00
CA GLN A 70 0.33 2.62 24.83
C GLN A 70 1.44 3.50 25.41
N SER A 71 1.89 4.52 24.67
CA SER A 71 3.05 5.36 25.05
C SER A 71 2.73 6.86 25.16
N GLY A 72 1.49 7.29 24.88
CA GLY A 72 1.11 8.70 24.89
C GLY A 72 2.02 9.54 23.99
N ARG A 73 2.40 10.75 24.46
CA ARG A 73 3.31 11.64 23.72
C ARG A 73 4.71 11.06 23.48
N ALA A 74 5.13 10.05 24.26
CA ALA A 74 6.41 9.39 24.02
C ALA A 74 6.42 8.58 22.70
N ALA A 75 5.26 8.20 22.16
CA ALA A 75 5.14 7.54 20.86
C ALA A 75 5.73 8.39 19.72
N LEU A 76 5.60 9.71 19.79
CA LEU A 76 6.11 10.65 18.77
C LEU A 76 7.64 10.67 18.67
N ARG A 77 8.35 10.13 19.67
CA ARG A 77 9.82 9.99 19.64
C ARG A 77 10.26 8.63 19.07
N GLN A 78 9.33 7.72 18.80
CA GLN A 78 9.63 6.37 18.32
C GLN A 78 9.68 6.34 16.79
N GLY A 79 10.75 5.82 16.21
CA GLY A 79 10.87 5.67 14.76
C GLY A 79 9.78 4.79 14.13
N VAL A 80 9.27 3.81 14.89
CA VAL A 80 8.16 2.94 14.46
C VAL A 80 6.88 3.73 14.21
N PHE A 81 6.54 4.70 15.06
CA PHE A 81 5.37 5.56 14.89
C PHE A 81 5.43 6.33 13.56
N TRP A 82 6.58 6.95 13.28
CA TRP A 82 6.79 7.71 12.05
C TRP A 82 6.83 6.83 10.80
N ALA A 83 7.36 5.61 10.90
CA ALA A 83 7.29 4.64 9.80
C ALA A 83 5.83 4.27 9.47
N ILE A 84 5.01 3.95 10.48
CA ILE A 84 3.57 3.67 10.29
C ILE A 84 2.87 4.89 9.68
N ALA A 85 3.11 6.09 10.22
CA ALA A 85 2.49 7.32 9.73
C ALA A 85 2.89 7.61 8.28
N SER A 86 4.15 7.42 7.93
CA SER A 86 4.65 7.63 6.57
C SER A 86 4.06 6.63 5.59
N MET A 87 3.99 5.34 5.96
CA MET A 87 3.32 4.34 5.14
C MET A 87 1.86 4.71 4.91
N LEU A 88 1.12 5.08 5.97
CA LEU A 88 -0.28 5.45 5.86
C LEU A 88 -0.47 6.67 4.95
N MET A 89 0.40 7.68 5.07
CA MET A 89 0.37 8.84 4.20
C MET A 89 0.64 8.47 2.74
N ILE A 90 1.60 7.58 2.46
CA ILE A 90 1.85 7.08 1.11
C ILE A 90 0.60 6.35 0.58
N THR A 91 0.01 5.44 1.37
CA THR A 91 -1.22 4.72 1.00
C THR A 91 -2.33 5.71 0.64
N LEU A 92 -2.53 6.75 1.44
CA LEU A 92 -3.56 7.77 1.20
C LEU A 92 -3.31 8.56 -0.09
N ILE A 93 -2.06 8.98 -0.35
CA ILE A 93 -1.69 9.69 -1.58
C ILE A 93 -1.95 8.81 -2.81
N ILE A 94 -1.58 7.54 -2.74
CA ILE A 94 -1.81 6.58 -3.82
C ILE A 94 -3.31 6.35 -4.02
N GLN A 95 -4.04 6.05 -2.95
CA GLN A 95 -5.46 5.65 -3.00
C GLN A 95 -6.39 6.79 -3.38
N LEU A 96 -6.17 8.00 -2.84
CA LEU A 96 -7.08 9.13 -3.00
C LEU A 96 -6.62 10.11 -4.09
N GLY A 97 -5.33 10.08 -4.47
CA GLY A 97 -4.77 10.98 -5.47
C GLY A 97 -4.41 10.25 -6.77
N ILE A 98 -3.41 9.37 -6.71
CA ILE A 98 -2.81 8.81 -7.93
C ILE A 98 -3.74 7.81 -8.63
N GLN A 99 -4.39 6.92 -7.87
CA GLN A 99 -5.29 5.91 -8.44
C GLN A 99 -6.49 6.52 -9.18
N PRO A 100 -7.26 7.47 -8.60
CA PRO A 100 -8.34 8.15 -9.30
C PRO A 100 -7.85 8.87 -10.56
N ALA A 101 -6.73 9.60 -10.46
CA ALA A 101 -6.15 10.32 -11.61
C ALA A 101 -5.74 9.36 -12.74
N MET A 102 -5.20 8.18 -12.42
CA MET A 102 -4.88 7.17 -13.43
C MET A 102 -6.14 6.54 -14.05
N ASN A 103 -7.20 6.35 -13.25
CA ASN A 103 -8.47 5.81 -13.74
C ASN A 103 -9.16 6.79 -14.70
N ASP A 104 -9.15 8.08 -14.38
CA ASP A 104 -9.72 9.13 -15.25
C ASP A 104 -9.03 9.15 -16.61
N LEU A 105 -7.71 8.95 -16.66
CA LEU A 105 -6.97 8.85 -17.93
C LEU A 105 -7.36 7.60 -18.74
N LYS A 106 -7.70 6.49 -18.08
CA LYS A 106 -8.21 5.30 -18.78
C LYS A 106 -9.59 5.56 -19.37
N VAL A 107 -10.48 6.22 -18.62
CA VAL A 107 -11.83 6.59 -19.10
C VAL A 107 -11.75 7.54 -20.28
N GLN A 108 -10.90 8.57 -20.23
CA GLN A 108 -10.72 9.53 -21.31
C GLN A 108 -10.09 8.93 -22.58
N ALA A 109 -9.39 7.80 -22.46
CA ALA A 109 -8.76 7.14 -23.61
C ALA A 109 -9.74 6.28 -24.42
N LEU A 110 -10.94 5.99 -23.88
CA LEU A 110 -11.92 5.13 -24.55
C LEU A 110 -12.31 5.69 -25.95
N PRO A 111 -12.50 4.80 -26.96
CA PRO A 111 -12.50 3.34 -26.87
C PRO A 111 -11.10 2.70 -26.95
N LEU A 112 -10.04 3.49 -27.13
CA LEU A 112 -8.66 3.00 -27.22
C LEU A 112 -8.11 2.66 -25.83
N ASP A 113 -7.11 1.77 -25.81
CA ASP A 113 -6.29 1.59 -24.61
C ASP A 113 -5.51 2.86 -24.30
N VAL A 114 -5.40 3.21 -23.01
CA VAL A 114 -4.63 4.37 -22.56
C VAL A 114 -3.18 4.34 -23.06
N MET A 115 -2.59 3.16 -23.21
CA MET A 115 -1.24 2.95 -23.75
C MET A 115 -1.11 3.19 -25.26
N ASN A 116 -2.22 3.07 -26.00
CA ASN A 116 -2.30 3.32 -27.43
C ASN A 116 -2.91 4.70 -27.76
N SER A 117 -3.04 5.56 -26.75
CA SER A 117 -3.61 6.90 -26.86
C SER A 117 -2.56 8.01 -26.60
N ALA A 118 -2.90 9.26 -26.92
CA ALA A 118 -2.07 10.42 -26.58
C ALA A 118 -1.84 10.60 -25.06
N LEU A 119 -2.66 9.95 -24.22
CA LEU A 119 -2.57 10.03 -22.76
C LEU A 119 -1.53 9.07 -22.16
N ALA A 120 -0.94 8.19 -22.98
CA ALA A 120 0.00 7.16 -22.53
C ALA A 120 1.18 7.73 -21.73
N GLY A 121 1.74 8.87 -22.14
CA GLY A 121 2.85 9.52 -21.46
C GLY A 121 2.48 10.01 -20.05
N ARG A 122 1.27 10.56 -19.87
CA ARG A 122 0.80 11.02 -18.55
C ARG A 122 0.50 9.82 -17.64
N PHE A 123 -0.10 8.77 -18.18
CA PHE A 123 -0.35 7.54 -17.45
C PHE A 123 0.95 6.87 -16.99
N LYS A 124 1.96 6.73 -17.87
CA LYS A 124 3.27 6.15 -17.52
C LYS A 124 3.98 6.94 -16.42
N ARG A 125 3.91 8.27 -16.44
CA ARG A 125 4.48 9.11 -15.37
C ARG A 125 3.80 8.86 -14.02
N LEU A 126 2.46 8.89 -13.98
CA LEU A 126 1.72 8.62 -12.74
C LEU A 126 1.98 7.20 -12.24
N HIS A 127 1.99 6.22 -13.13
CA HIS A 127 2.33 4.84 -12.80
C HIS A 127 3.72 4.74 -12.18
N GLY A 128 4.74 5.33 -12.82
CA GLY A 128 6.12 5.34 -12.31
C GLY A 128 6.25 5.99 -10.92
N ILE A 129 5.58 7.13 -10.70
CA ILE A 129 5.54 7.79 -9.39
C ILE A 129 4.90 6.87 -8.34
N SER A 130 3.75 6.25 -8.66
CA SER A 130 3.10 5.31 -7.75
C SER A 130 3.98 4.09 -7.45
N SER A 131 4.72 3.57 -8.42
CA SER A 131 5.61 2.42 -8.23
C SER A 131 6.77 2.74 -7.28
N ILE A 132 7.36 3.94 -7.40
CA ILE A 132 8.42 4.39 -6.47
C ILE A 132 7.84 4.57 -5.06
N ALA A 133 6.67 5.22 -4.94
CA ALA A 133 6.01 5.40 -3.65
C ALA A 133 5.69 4.05 -2.99
N TYR A 134 5.17 3.09 -3.77
CA TYR A 134 4.86 1.74 -3.32
C TYR A 134 6.11 0.96 -2.87
N LEU A 135 7.23 1.13 -3.58
CA LEU A 135 8.51 0.54 -3.20
C LEU A 135 8.99 1.11 -1.86
N LEU A 136 8.93 2.44 -1.68
CA LEU A 136 9.29 3.08 -0.41
C LEU A 136 8.40 2.60 0.74
N GLU A 137 7.09 2.51 0.51
CA GLU A 137 6.13 1.94 1.47
C GLU A 137 6.49 0.48 1.83
N SER A 138 6.87 -0.32 0.83
CA SER A 138 7.30 -1.70 1.04
C SER A 138 8.58 -1.80 1.88
N MET A 139 9.55 -0.92 1.66
CA MET A 139 10.79 -0.85 2.46
C MET A 139 10.53 -0.44 3.90
N LEU A 140 9.61 0.51 4.14
CA LEU A 140 9.15 0.84 5.49
C LEU A 140 8.45 -0.36 6.15
N GLY A 141 7.71 -1.16 5.39
CA GLY A 141 7.13 -2.42 5.86
C GLY A 141 8.18 -3.42 6.36
N ILE A 142 9.32 -3.56 5.66
CA ILE A 142 10.45 -4.38 6.12
C ILE A 142 10.96 -3.86 7.47
N TYR A 143 11.18 -2.55 7.57
CA TYR A 143 11.64 -1.91 8.82
C TYR A 143 10.69 -2.21 9.99
N LEU A 144 9.36 -2.11 9.77
CA LEU A 144 8.35 -2.42 10.79
C LEU A 144 8.41 -3.88 11.25
N LEU A 145 8.47 -4.82 10.31
CA LEU A 145 8.53 -6.26 10.63
C LEU A 145 9.78 -6.60 11.44
N ILE A 146 10.94 -6.07 11.07
CA ILE A 146 12.20 -6.30 11.79
C ILE A 146 12.11 -5.74 13.21
N LYS A 147 11.61 -4.51 13.37
CA LYS A 147 11.52 -3.88 14.71
C LYS A 147 10.53 -4.59 15.61
N ILE A 148 9.35 -4.96 15.11
CA ILE A 148 8.32 -5.63 15.93
C ILE A 148 8.74 -7.04 16.33
N ASN A 149 9.37 -7.79 15.42
CA ASN A 149 9.85 -9.14 15.75
C ASN A 149 11.03 -9.11 16.72
N TYR A 150 11.91 -8.11 16.64
CA TYR A 150 13.01 -7.94 17.60
C TYR A 150 12.51 -7.75 19.04
N PHE A 151 11.43 -6.98 19.24
CA PHE A 151 10.80 -6.79 20.56
C PHE A 151 10.04 -8.02 21.07
N ASN A 152 9.68 -8.98 20.22
CA ASN A 152 9.04 -10.22 20.64
C ASN A 152 10.04 -11.32 21.06
N ILE A 153 11.33 -11.16 20.76
CA ILE A 153 12.37 -12.17 21.02
C ILE A 153 13.16 -11.88 22.32
N ILE A 154 13.13 -10.65 22.84
CA ILE A 154 13.81 -10.19 24.06
C ILE A 154 12.78 -9.94 25.15
#